data_AF-K0JLR0-F1
#
_entry.id   AF-K0JLR0-F1
#
_cell.length_a   1.000
_cell.length_b   1.000
_cell.length_c   1.000
_cell.angle_alpha   90.00
_cell.angle_beta   90.00
_cell.angle_gamma   90.00
#
_symmetry.space_group_name_H-M   'P 1'
#
loop_
_entity.id
_entity.type
_entity.pdbx_description
1 polymer ?
#
loop_
_entity_poly.entity_id
_entity_poly.type
_entity_poly.pdbx_seq_one_letter_code
_entity_poly.pdbx_strand_id
1 'polypeptide(L)'
;MLVFANVVNIVYVRTASKGFVYQILNQSAAMEVESLKSIINDEADITVGFANTVAGFYKDGVSNRNFYEAAAYNFFGTLPKEVNKLLIAFEPNVFNDDNNYLTSEKYMQANGRFNYYVTRDGDNLIDGHSDNTIFQSDYYTSAVASKENYITDIYTSSSNNNKAMNFI
;
A
#
# COMPACT_ATOMS: atom_id res chain seq x y z
N MET A 1 -24.96 60.08 3.52
CA MET A 1 -24.24 59.47 2.38
C MET A 1 -22.94 58.78 2.80
N LEU A 2 -22.06 59.42 3.59
CA LEU A 2 -20.77 58.85 4.03
C LEU A 2 -20.88 57.55 4.86
N VAL A 3 -21.85 57.44 5.77
CA VAL A 3 -22.03 56.24 6.61
C VAL A 3 -22.48 55.02 5.79
N PHE A 4 -23.43 55.22 4.86
CA PHE A 4 -23.92 54.16 3.97
C PHE A 4 -22.85 53.69 2.97
N ALA A 5 -22.05 54.60 2.42
CA ALA A 5 -20.94 54.26 1.54
C ALA A 5 -19.87 53.41 2.27
N ASN A 6 -19.60 53.70 3.55
CA ASN A 6 -18.69 52.91 4.36
C ASN A 6 -19.22 51.50 4.67
N VAL A 7 -20.51 51.35 4.98
CA VAL A 7 -21.12 50.02 5.22
C VAL A 7 -21.10 49.16 3.97
N VAL A 8 -21.43 49.72 2.80
CA VAL A 8 -21.37 48.99 1.51
C VAL A 8 -19.93 48.57 1.20
N ASN A 9 -18.94 49.46 1.42
CA ASN A 9 -17.54 49.11 1.25
C ASN A 9 -17.08 47.99 2.19
N ILE A 10 -17.46 48.04 3.47
CA ILE A 10 -17.12 47.00 4.46
C ILE A 10 -17.72 45.64 4.04
N VAL A 11 -18.98 45.61 3.61
CA VAL A 11 -19.65 44.38 3.17
C VAL A 11 -18.99 43.84 1.88
N TYR A 12 -18.67 44.71 0.93
CA TYR A 12 -18.02 44.32 -0.32
C TYR A 12 -16.62 43.78 -0.09
N VAL A 13 -15.78 44.49 0.67
CA VAL A 13 -14.43 44.05 1.05
C VAL A 13 -14.50 42.73 1.81
N ARG A 14 -15.43 42.59 2.77
CA ARG A 14 -15.59 41.33 3.53
C ARG A 14 -16.02 40.16 2.63
N THR A 15 -16.85 40.40 1.62
CA THR A 15 -17.30 39.38 0.67
C THR A 15 -16.18 39.00 -0.29
N ALA A 16 -15.44 39.97 -0.81
CA ALA A 16 -14.26 39.76 -1.64
C ALA A 16 -13.13 39.03 -0.88
N SER A 17 -12.83 39.45 0.35
CA SER A 17 -11.87 38.76 1.23
C SER A 17 -12.28 37.33 1.52
N LYS A 18 -13.56 37.07 1.79
CA LYS A 18 -14.07 35.70 1.94
C LYS A 18 -13.86 34.88 0.66
N GLY A 19 -14.22 35.44 -0.50
CA GLY A 19 -14.02 34.78 -1.80
C GLY A 19 -12.54 34.45 -2.07
N PHE A 20 -11.64 35.38 -1.74
CA PHE A 20 -10.20 35.19 -1.87
C PHE A 20 -9.66 34.12 -0.90
N VAL A 21 -10.11 34.11 0.35
CA VAL A 21 -9.76 33.06 1.33
C VAL A 21 -10.26 31.69 0.86
N TYR A 22 -11.47 31.59 0.31
CA TYR A 22 -11.96 30.35 -0.28
C TYR A 22 -11.14 29.89 -1.49
N GLN A 23 -10.71 30.82 -2.34
CA GLN A 23 -9.83 30.50 -3.46
C GLN A 23 -8.47 29.97 -2.99
N ILE A 24 -7.86 30.60 -1.98
CA ILE A 24 -6.62 30.11 -1.38
C ILE A 24 -6.84 28.72 -0.79
N LEU A 25 -7.90 28.50 -0.01
CA LEU A 25 -8.21 27.20 0.57
C LEU A 25 -8.38 26.12 -0.50
N ASN A 26 -9.10 26.42 -1.59
CA ASN A 26 -9.28 25.49 -2.70
C ASN A 26 -7.96 25.18 -3.42
N GLN A 27 -7.11 26.19 -3.66
CA GLN A 27 -5.80 25.98 -4.27
C GLN A 27 -4.87 25.17 -3.36
N SER A 28 -4.83 25.48 -2.06
CA SER A 28 -4.06 24.72 -1.08
C SER A 28 -4.53 23.26 -1.00
N ALA A 29 -5.84 23.02 -0.95
CA ALA A 29 -6.39 21.68 -0.96
C ALA A 29 -6.05 20.92 -2.26
N ALA A 30 -6.11 21.59 -3.41
CA ALA A 30 -5.73 20.99 -4.69
C ALA A 30 -4.24 20.62 -4.71
N MET A 31 -3.35 21.49 -4.22
CA MET A 31 -1.92 21.20 -4.10
C MET A 31 -1.66 20.01 -3.17
N GLU A 32 -2.37 19.93 -2.04
CA GLU A 32 -2.24 18.81 -1.10
C GLU A 32 -2.70 17.49 -1.72
N VAL A 33 -3.81 17.50 -2.47
CA VAL A 33 -4.30 16.33 -3.22
C VAL A 33 -3.28 15.87 -4.27
N GLU A 34 -2.71 16.79 -5.04
CA GLU A 34 -1.69 16.44 -6.05
C GLU A 34 -0.40 15.90 -5.40
N SER A 35 0.00 16.47 -4.26
CA SER A 35 1.12 15.94 -3.47
C SER A 35 0.86 14.51 -2.98
N LEU A 36 -0.34 14.23 -2.46
CA LEU A 36 -0.73 12.89 -2.01
C LEU A 36 -0.78 11.90 -3.18
N LYS A 37 -1.35 12.30 -4.32
CA LYS A 37 -1.35 11.47 -5.54
C LYS A 37 0.07 11.14 -6.00
N SER A 38 0.98 12.12 -5.97
CA SER A 38 2.37 11.89 -6.36
C SER A 38 3.01 10.82 -5.48
N ILE A 39 2.89 10.95 -4.15
CA ILE A 39 3.46 9.98 -3.20
C ILE A 39 2.87 8.58 -3.45
N ILE A 40 1.54 8.49 -3.59
CA ILE A 40 0.84 7.24 -3.86
C ILE A 40 1.30 6.59 -5.18
N ASN A 41 1.42 7.39 -6.25
CA ASN A 41 1.84 6.88 -7.55
C ASN A 41 3.31 6.42 -7.53
N ASP A 42 4.19 7.17 -6.88
CA ASP A 42 5.60 6.80 -6.75
C ASP A 42 5.76 5.46 -5.99
N GLU A 43 5.02 5.29 -4.87
CA GLU A 43 5.01 4.04 -4.12
C GLU A 43 4.38 2.87 -4.90
N ALA A 44 3.32 3.14 -5.66
CA ALA A 44 2.69 2.16 -6.53
C ALA A 44 3.64 1.70 -7.65
N ASP A 45 4.31 2.62 -8.34
CA ASP A 45 5.25 2.33 -9.42
C ASP A 45 6.43 1.47 -8.93
N ILE A 46 6.95 1.78 -7.74
CA ILE A 46 8.00 0.98 -7.09
C ILE A 46 7.51 -0.44 -6.80
N THR A 47 6.30 -0.58 -6.26
CA THR A 47 5.68 -1.88 -5.94
C THR A 47 5.45 -2.72 -7.20
N VAL A 48 4.94 -2.09 -8.27
CA VAL A 48 4.71 -2.73 -9.58
C VAL A 48 6.03 -3.16 -10.21
N GLY A 49 7.08 -2.34 -10.13
CA GLY A 49 8.42 -2.69 -10.61
C GLY A 49 8.96 -3.94 -9.91
N PHE A 50 8.78 -4.04 -8.60
CA PHE A 50 9.17 -5.22 -7.84
C PHE A 50 8.30 -6.44 -8.16
N ALA A 51 6.97 -6.29 -8.28
CA ALA A 51 6.08 -7.37 -8.69
C ALA A 51 6.47 -7.95 -10.07
N ASN A 52 6.82 -7.09 -11.03
CA ASN A 52 7.33 -7.52 -12.34
C ASN A 52 8.66 -8.27 -12.23
N THR A 53 9.54 -7.84 -11.32
CA THR A 53 10.82 -8.52 -11.06
C THR A 53 10.60 -9.91 -10.47
N VAL A 54 9.70 -10.05 -9.49
CA VAL A 54 9.28 -11.33 -8.91
C VAL A 54 8.67 -12.26 -9.95
N ALA A 55 7.80 -11.72 -10.81
CA ALA A 55 7.23 -12.48 -11.94
C ALA A 55 8.30 -12.91 -12.95
N GLY A 56 9.35 -12.10 -13.15
CA GLY A 56 10.52 -12.43 -13.95
C GLY A 56 11.27 -13.64 -13.39
N PHE A 57 11.61 -13.63 -12.09
CA PHE A 57 12.26 -14.77 -11.43
C PHE A 57 11.47 -16.07 -11.60
N TYR A 58 10.14 -15.99 -11.48
CA TYR A 58 9.27 -17.14 -11.68
C TYR A 58 9.31 -17.64 -13.12
N LYS A 59 9.21 -16.75 -14.11
CA LYS A 59 9.31 -17.09 -15.54
C LYS A 59 10.66 -17.71 -15.91
N ASP A 60 11.72 -17.32 -15.22
CA ASP A 60 13.07 -17.88 -15.38
C ASP A 60 13.26 -19.24 -14.66
N GLY A 61 12.22 -19.74 -13.99
CA GLY A 61 12.20 -21.07 -13.37
C GLY A 61 12.78 -21.12 -11.96
N VAL A 62 12.97 -19.97 -11.29
CA VAL A 62 13.43 -19.95 -9.89
C VAL A 62 12.31 -20.45 -8.98
N SER A 63 12.48 -21.63 -8.40
CA SER A 63 11.47 -22.31 -7.55
C SER A 63 11.90 -22.47 -6.08
N ASN A 64 12.93 -21.73 -5.65
CA ASN A 64 13.40 -21.74 -4.28
C ASN A 64 12.66 -20.69 -3.44
N ARG A 65 11.80 -21.11 -2.50
CA ARG A 65 11.00 -20.18 -1.67
C ARG A 65 11.88 -19.18 -0.90
N ASN A 66 13.01 -19.63 -0.35
CA ASN A 66 13.92 -18.76 0.41
C ASN A 66 14.54 -17.65 -0.45
N PHE A 67 14.67 -17.85 -1.77
CA PHE A 67 15.15 -16.80 -2.67
C PHE A 67 14.16 -15.64 -2.73
N TYR A 68 12.86 -15.93 -2.79
CA TYR A 68 11.81 -14.91 -2.85
C TYR A 68 11.66 -14.20 -1.50
N GLU A 69 11.80 -14.93 -0.38
CA GLU A 69 11.88 -14.34 0.95
C GLU A 69 13.03 -13.33 1.04
N ALA A 70 14.23 -13.74 0.64
CA ALA A 70 15.41 -12.86 0.65
C ALA A 70 15.25 -11.65 -0.29
N ALA A 71 14.69 -11.86 -1.48
CA ALA A 71 14.43 -10.77 -2.44
C ALA A 71 13.45 -9.75 -1.86
N ALA A 72 12.35 -10.21 -1.25
CA ALA A 72 11.36 -9.38 -0.59
C ALA A 72 11.95 -8.61 0.59
N TYR A 73 12.73 -9.28 1.46
CA TYR A 73 13.39 -8.67 2.60
C TYR A 73 14.36 -7.56 2.19
N ASN A 74 15.23 -7.86 1.22
CA ASN A 74 16.21 -6.90 0.74
C ASN A 74 15.54 -5.71 0.05
N PHE A 75 14.54 -5.97 -0.79
CA PHE A 75 13.77 -4.91 -1.45
C PHE A 75 13.05 -4.02 -0.42
N PHE A 76 12.36 -4.61 0.55
CA PHE A 76 11.66 -3.87 1.60
C PHE A 76 12.63 -2.97 2.40
N GLY A 77 13.85 -3.45 2.64
CA GLY A 77 14.89 -2.64 3.28
C GLY A 77 15.28 -1.37 2.52
N THR A 78 15.03 -1.31 1.21
CA THR A 78 15.28 -0.11 0.38
C THR A 78 14.12 0.88 0.33
N LEU A 79 12.93 0.47 0.78
CA LEU A 79 11.74 1.32 0.74
C LEU A 79 11.78 2.43 1.80
N PRO A 80 11.07 3.55 1.57
CA PRO A 80 10.88 4.59 2.57
C PRO A 80 10.30 4.05 3.90
N LYS A 81 10.51 4.78 4.99
CA LYS A 81 10.07 4.36 6.34
C LYS A 81 8.54 4.40 6.49
N GLU A 82 7.88 5.14 5.62
CA GLU A 82 6.44 5.30 5.51
C GLU A 82 5.77 3.98 5.08
N VAL A 83 6.48 3.12 4.34
CA VAL A 83 6.01 1.79 3.96
C VAL A 83 6.19 0.82 5.12
N ASN A 84 5.06 0.40 5.70
CA ASN A 84 5.05 -0.38 6.95
C ASN A 84 5.08 -1.90 6.75
N LYS A 85 4.67 -2.39 5.58
CA LYS A 85 4.58 -3.83 5.29
C LYS A 85 4.70 -4.11 3.79
N LEU A 86 5.38 -5.19 3.46
CA LEU A 86 5.35 -5.85 2.16
C LEU A 86 4.83 -7.28 2.35
N LEU A 87 3.92 -7.73 1.50
CA LEU A 87 3.41 -9.10 1.46
C LEU A 87 3.55 -9.63 0.05
N ILE A 88 4.09 -10.84 -0.10
CA ILE A 88 4.08 -11.59 -1.35
C ILE A 88 3.37 -12.90 -1.10
N ALA A 89 2.38 -13.19 -1.93
CA ALA A 89 1.62 -14.42 -1.85
C ALA A 89 1.38 -14.98 -3.26
N PHE A 90 1.43 -16.30 -3.39
CA PHE A 90 1.18 -16.99 -4.67
C PHE A 90 -0.15 -17.74 -4.63
N GLU A 91 -0.77 -17.85 -5.80
CA GLU A 91 -1.91 -18.76 -6.03
C GLU A 91 -1.49 -20.22 -5.76
N PRO A 92 -2.44 -21.10 -5.40
CA PRO A 92 -2.13 -22.48 -5.01
C PRO A 92 -1.34 -23.22 -6.08
N ASN A 93 -0.29 -23.92 -5.66
CA ASN A 93 0.58 -24.74 -6.50
C ASN A 93 1.26 -24.00 -7.68
N VAL A 94 1.26 -22.66 -7.70
CA VAL A 94 1.92 -21.90 -8.79
C VAL A 94 3.43 -21.99 -8.67
N PHE A 95 3.94 -21.85 -7.46
CA PHE A 95 5.38 -21.76 -7.19
C PHE A 95 6.06 -23.13 -7.22
N ASN A 96 5.49 -24.08 -6.47
CA ASN A 96 5.81 -25.49 -6.42
C ASN A 96 4.63 -26.23 -5.77
N ASP A 97 4.70 -27.55 -5.64
CA ASP A 97 3.64 -28.32 -4.97
C ASP A 97 3.58 -27.98 -3.47
N ASP A 98 2.50 -27.30 -3.09
CA ASP A 98 2.26 -26.81 -1.73
C ASP A 98 2.14 -27.97 -0.72
N ASN A 99 1.80 -29.18 -1.17
CA ASN A 99 1.70 -30.35 -0.30
C ASN A 99 3.02 -30.68 0.39
N ASN A 100 4.16 -30.32 -0.22
CA ASN A 100 5.48 -30.50 0.37
C ASN A 100 5.72 -29.65 1.62
N TYR A 101 4.84 -28.69 1.91
CA TYR A 101 5.00 -27.69 2.96
C TYR A 101 3.91 -27.75 4.04
N LEU A 102 3.05 -28.77 4.02
CA LEU A 102 1.98 -28.94 5.01
C LEU A 102 2.51 -29.16 6.45
N THR A 103 3.74 -29.64 6.59
CA THR A 103 4.40 -29.83 7.89
C THR A 103 5.43 -28.75 8.21
N SER A 104 5.61 -27.76 7.33
CA SER A 104 6.57 -26.67 7.52
C SER A 104 6.06 -25.66 8.53
N GLU A 105 6.86 -25.34 9.56
CA GLU A 105 6.53 -24.29 10.53
C GLU A 105 6.21 -22.94 9.89
N LYS A 106 6.86 -22.63 8.75
CA LYS A 106 6.64 -21.41 8.00
C LYS A 106 5.28 -21.38 7.29
N TYR A 107 4.91 -22.45 6.59
CA TYR A 107 3.79 -22.42 5.63
C TYR A 107 2.57 -23.26 6.04
N MET A 108 2.66 -24.06 7.10
CA MET A 108 1.57 -24.96 7.50
C MET A 108 0.26 -24.23 7.78
N GLN A 109 0.32 -23.02 8.35
CA GLN A 109 -0.86 -22.22 8.72
C GLN A 109 -1.65 -21.72 7.50
N ALA A 110 -1.07 -21.84 6.32
CA ALA A 110 -1.62 -21.46 5.04
C ALA A 110 -1.75 -22.63 4.07
N ASN A 111 -1.86 -23.85 4.60
CA ASN A 111 -1.97 -25.08 3.83
C ASN A 111 -0.81 -25.26 2.83
N GLY A 112 0.40 -24.90 3.25
CA GLY A 112 1.61 -25.04 2.44
C GLY A 112 1.80 -23.95 1.39
N ARG A 113 0.87 -22.99 1.24
CA ARG A 113 0.97 -21.90 0.26
C ARG A 113 2.08 -20.90 0.63
N PHE A 114 2.73 -20.32 -0.37
CA PHE A 114 3.71 -19.25 -0.16
C PHE A 114 3.00 -17.92 0.18
N ASN A 115 3.39 -17.28 1.29
CA ASN A 115 2.76 -16.07 1.81
C ASN A 115 3.65 -15.23 2.74
N TYR A 116 4.87 -14.97 2.28
CA TYR A 116 5.87 -14.25 3.06
C TYR A 116 5.54 -12.77 3.20
N TYR A 117 5.77 -12.21 4.38
CA TYR A 117 5.71 -10.77 4.61
C TYR A 117 6.94 -10.24 5.35
N VAL A 118 7.19 -8.95 5.19
CA VAL A 118 8.17 -8.18 5.95
C VAL A 118 7.49 -6.91 6.45
N THR A 119 7.78 -6.53 7.69
CA THR A 119 7.22 -5.38 8.39
C THR A 119 8.32 -4.60 9.09
N ARG A 120 8.03 -3.34 9.46
CA ARG A 120 8.92 -2.53 10.30
C ARG A 120 8.47 -2.52 11.74
N ASP A 121 9.43 -2.64 12.66
CA ASP A 121 9.29 -2.31 14.07
C ASP A 121 10.40 -1.32 14.44
N GLY A 122 10.07 -0.03 14.37
CA GLY A 122 11.04 1.06 14.42
C GLY A 122 12.05 0.96 13.26
N ASP A 123 13.34 0.87 13.60
CA ASP A 123 14.42 0.73 12.62
C ASP A 123 14.69 -0.73 12.22
N ASN A 124 14.03 -1.70 12.86
CA ASN A 124 14.23 -3.12 12.58
C ASN A 124 13.23 -3.64 11.55
N LEU A 125 13.68 -4.60 10.74
CA LEU A 125 12.82 -5.37 9.84
C LEU A 125 12.45 -6.70 10.50
N ILE A 126 11.16 -7.00 10.56
CA ILE A 126 10.62 -8.25 11.07
C ILE A 126 9.91 -8.95 9.92
N ASP A 127 10.31 -10.18 9.64
CA ASP A 127 9.68 -11.01 8.63
C ASP A 127 8.88 -12.17 9.22
N GLY A 128 8.03 -12.75 8.39
CA GLY A 128 7.21 -13.88 8.80
C GLY A 128 6.29 -14.37 7.70
N HIS A 129 5.36 -15.23 8.11
CA HIS A 129 4.41 -15.90 7.23
C HIS A 129 3.01 -15.70 7.78
N SER A 130 2.05 -15.49 6.87
CA SER A 130 0.67 -15.28 7.27
C SER A 130 -0.07 -16.61 7.40
N ASP A 131 -1.25 -16.61 8.03
CA ASP A 131 -2.15 -17.75 7.98
C ASP A 131 -2.98 -17.76 6.68
N ASN A 132 -3.87 -18.74 6.54
CA ASN A 132 -4.72 -18.88 5.35
C ASN A 132 -5.74 -17.73 5.18
N THR A 133 -5.97 -16.88 6.17
CA THR A 133 -6.99 -15.82 6.11
C THR A 133 -6.63 -14.74 5.10
N ILE A 134 -5.34 -14.54 4.79
CA ILE A 134 -4.91 -13.54 3.82
C ILE A 134 -5.51 -13.77 2.44
N PHE A 135 -5.75 -15.03 2.08
CA PHE A 135 -6.27 -15.41 0.76
C PHE A 135 -7.77 -15.17 0.62
N GLN A 136 -8.43 -14.82 1.72
CA GLN A 136 -9.84 -14.44 1.77
C GLN A 136 -10.00 -12.92 2.00
N SER A 137 -8.91 -12.20 2.20
CA SER A 137 -8.94 -10.76 2.43
C SER A 137 -9.33 -10.00 1.17
N ASP A 138 -10.00 -8.86 1.33
CA ASP A 138 -10.41 -8.00 0.21
C ASP A 138 -9.21 -7.54 -0.61
N TYR A 139 -8.09 -7.25 0.05
CA TYR A 139 -6.87 -6.79 -0.60
C TYR A 139 -6.30 -7.86 -1.54
N TYR A 140 -6.32 -9.13 -1.14
CA TYR A 140 -5.88 -10.23 -2.00
C TYR A 140 -6.90 -10.55 -3.09
N THR A 141 -8.16 -10.74 -2.70
CA THR A 141 -9.22 -11.20 -3.61
C THR A 141 -9.57 -10.17 -4.68
N SER A 142 -9.51 -8.87 -4.37
CA SER A 142 -9.78 -7.80 -5.33
C SER A 142 -8.71 -7.74 -6.42
N ALA A 143 -7.43 -7.80 -6.05
CA ALA A 143 -6.31 -7.78 -7.01
C ALA A 143 -6.33 -9.02 -7.93
N VAL A 144 -6.61 -10.21 -7.36
CA VAL A 144 -6.72 -11.45 -8.16
C VAL A 144 -7.91 -11.40 -9.12
N ALA A 145 -9.06 -10.87 -8.68
CA ALA A 145 -10.26 -10.77 -9.49
C ALA A 145 -10.13 -9.72 -10.62
N SER A 146 -9.54 -8.56 -10.32
CA SER A 146 -9.36 -7.48 -11.30
C SER A 146 -8.28 -7.79 -12.33
N LYS A 147 -7.22 -8.54 -11.93
CA LYS A 147 -5.97 -8.70 -12.70
C LYS A 147 -5.27 -7.37 -13.00
N GLU A 148 -5.58 -6.35 -12.22
CA GLU A 148 -5.06 -4.99 -12.30
C GLU A 148 -4.56 -4.60 -10.92
N ASN A 149 -3.58 -3.69 -10.88
CA ASN A 149 -3.09 -3.14 -9.60
C ASN A 149 -4.26 -2.53 -8.82
N TYR A 150 -4.29 -2.77 -7.51
CA TYR A 150 -5.40 -2.36 -6.66
C TYR A 150 -4.92 -1.62 -5.42
N ILE A 151 -5.50 -0.44 -5.20
CA ILE A 151 -5.33 0.34 -3.98
C ILE A 151 -6.54 0.08 -3.11
N THR A 152 -6.34 -0.47 -1.91
CA THR A 152 -7.45 -0.74 -0.99
C THR A 152 -7.97 0.55 -0.37
N ASP A 153 -9.23 0.52 0.09
CA ASP A 153 -9.66 1.47 1.11
C ASP A 153 -8.79 1.34 2.38
N ILE A 154 -8.82 2.39 3.21
CA ILE A 154 -8.12 2.38 4.49
C ILE A 154 -8.78 1.38 5.43
N TYR A 155 -8.01 0.42 5.93
CA TYR A 155 -8.48 -0.61 6.87
C TYR A 155 -7.60 -0.67 8.12
N THR A 156 -8.14 -1.23 9.20
CA THR A 156 -7.35 -1.47 10.43
C THR A 156 -6.58 -2.77 10.28
N SER A 157 -5.25 -2.67 10.23
CA SER A 157 -4.39 -3.86 10.23
C SER A 157 -4.27 -4.44 11.64
N SER A 158 -4.44 -5.75 11.76
CA SER A 158 -4.21 -6.50 13.01
C SER A 158 -2.77 -6.39 13.54
N SER A 159 -1.82 -5.99 12.69
CA SER A 159 -0.41 -5.93 13.06
C SER A 159 -0.04 -4.74 13.94
N ASN A 160 -0.84 -3.68 14.02
CA ASN A 160 -0.46 -2.46 14.78
C ASN A 160 -1.62 -1.61 15.32
N ASN A 161 -2.90 -2.03 15.23
CA ASN A 161 -4.07 -1.18 15.56
C ASN A 161 -4.05 0.20 14.86
N ASN A 162 -3.27 0.34 13.79
CA ASN A 162 -3.14 1.55 12.98
C ASN A 162 -3.92 1.39 11.69
N LYS A 163 -4.44 2.52 11.20
CA LYS A 163 -5.05 2.62 9.87
C LYS A 163 -3.95 2.45 8.82
N ALA A 164 -4.15 1.52 7.90
CA ALA A 164 -3.21 1.22 6.82
C ALA A 164 -3.95 1.17 5.47
N MET A 165 -3.19 1.35 4.40
CA MET A 165 -3.61 1.18 3.01
C MET A 165 -2.64 0.19 2.38
N ASN A 166 -3.15 -0.77 1.60
CA ASN A 166 -2.30 -1.67 0.84
C ASN A 166 -2.30 -1.29 -0.64
N PHE A 167 -1.13 -1.43 -1.23
CA PHE A 167 -0.91 -1.47 -2.67
C PHE A 167 -0.56 -2.90 -3.05
N ILE A 168 -1.32 -3.47 -3.98
CA ILE A 168 -1.21 -4.88 -4.41
C ILE A 168 -1.19 -4.95 -5.92
#